data_AF-A0A645EM23-F1
#
_entry.id   AF-A0A645EM23-F1
#
_cell.length_a   1.000
_cell.length_b   1.000
_cell.length_c   1.000
_cell.angle_alpha   90.00
_cell.angle_beta   90.00
_cell.angle_gamma   90.00
#
_symmetry.space_group_name_H-M   'P 1'
#
loop_
_entity.id
_entity.type
_entity.pdbx_description
1 polymer ?
#
loop_
_entity_poly.entity_id
_entity_poly.type
_entity_poly.pdbx_seq_one_letter_code
_entity_poly.pdbx_strand_id
1 'polypeptide(L)' 'MIARITAICDAYDAMTSNRVYRAAHSHDFACRELMRCAGTQFQPALVLKFVSSHITLTDVMNLRPVGLNAFGLSAGREG' A
#
# COMPACT_ATOMS: atom_id res chain seq x y z
N MET A 1 -4.59 2.76 -18.64
CA MET A 1 -4.73 1.88 -17.46
C MET A 1 -3.41 1.23 -17.04
N ILE A 2 -2.63 0.67 -17.98
CA ILE A 2 -1.39 -0.10 -17.70
C ILE A 2 -0.34 0.68 -16.90
N ALA A 3 -0.14 1.98 -17.20
CA ALA A 3 0.88 2.82 -16.55
C ALA A 3 0.79 2.89 -15.00
N ARG A 4 -0.41 2.71 -14.42
CA ARG A 4 -0.60 2.78 -12.95
C ARG A 4 -0.14 1.51 -12.24
N ILE A 5 -0.31 0.36 -12.88
CA ILE A 5 0.12 -0.93 -12.33
C ILE A 5 1.63 -1.10 -12.54
N THR A 6 2.14 -0.72 -13.71
CA THR A 6 3.58 -0.78 -13.99
C THR A 6 4.40 0.11 -13.05
N ALA A 7 3.88 1.28 -12.66
CA ALA A 7 4.55 2.14 -11.68
C ALA A 7 4.66 1.49 -10.28
N ILE A 8 3.66 0.71 -9.86
CA ILE A 8 3.70 -0.04 -8.61
C ILE A 8 4.71 -1.19 -8.71
N CYS A 9 4.70 -1.93 -9.83
CA CYS A 9 5.65 -3.02 -10.06
C CYS A 9 7.10 -2.53 -10.14
N ASP A 10 7.36 -1.40 -10.82
CA ASP A 10 8.70 -0.81 -10.94
C ASP A 10 9.23 -0.32 -9.59
N ALA A 11 8.38 0.35 -8.80
CA ALA A 11 8.75 0.77 -7.45
C ALA A 11 9.02 -0.43 -6.53
N TYR A 12 8.20 -1.47 -6.60
CA TYR A 12 8.39 -2.71 -5.84
C TYR A 12 9.70 -3.40 -6.24
N ASP A 13 9.92 -3.61 -7.54
CA ASP A 13 11.14 -4.25 -8.05
C ASP A 13 12.39 -3.43 -7.70
N ALA A 14 12.34 -2.10 -7.82
CA ALA A 14 13.44 -1.23 -7.42
C ALA A 14 13.79 -1.35 -5.92
N MET A 15 12.83 -1.71 -5.07
CA MET A 15 13.05 -1.94 -3.64
C MET A 15 13.57 -3.35 -3.35
N THR A 16 13.04 -4.38 -4.02
CA THR A 16 13.35 -5.79 -3.74
C THR A 16 14.47 -6.38 -4.60
N SER A 17 14.96 -5.66 -5.60
CA SER A 17 16.08 -6.10 -6.43
C SER A 17 17.42 -5.68 -5.84
N ASN A 18 18.36 -6.62 -5.85
CA ASN A 18 19.73 -6.40 -5.41
C ASN A 18 20.44 -5.48 -6.41
N ARG A 19 21.04 -4.39 -5.92
CA ARG A 19 21.84 -3.47 -6.74
C ARG A 19 23.30 -3.53 -6.29
N VAL A 20 24.23 -3.23 -7.19
CA VAL A 20 25.70 -3.31 -6.95
C VAL A 20 26.13 -2.60 -5.65
N TYR A 21 25.39 -1.56 -5.24
CA TYR A 21 25.70 -0.74 -4.06
C TYR A 21 24.66 -0.83 -2.93
N ARG A 22 23.64 -1.70 -3.05
CA ARG A 22 22.57 -1.81 -2.07
C ARG A 22 21.91 -3.19 -2.10
N ALA A 23 21.85 -3.80 -0.93
CA ALA A 23 21.06 -5.01 -0.73
C ALA A 23 19.55 -4.74 -0.96
N ALA A 24 18.87 -5.73 -1.51
CA ALA A 24 17.42 -5.75 -1.64
C ALA A 24 16.75 -5.51 -0.27
N HIS A 25 15.71 -4.68 -0.27
CA HIS A 25 14.84 -4.58 0.90
C HIS A 25 13.92 -5.80 1.00
N SER A 26 13.44 -6.05 2.20
CA SER A 26 12.47 -7.11 2.44
C SER A 26 11.12 -6.80 1.78
N HIS A 27 10.35 -7.87 1.54
CA HIS A 27 8.97 -7.75 1.08
C HIS A 27 8.13 -6.86 1.99
N ASP A 28 8.23 -7.04 3.31
CA ASP A 28 7.53 -6.20 4.30
C ASP A 28 7.85 -4.71 4.14
N PHE A 29 9.13 -4.38 3.98
CA PHE A 29 9.56 -3.01 3.76
C PHE A 29 8.93 -2.44 2.48
N ALA A 30 8.98 -3.19 1.39
CA ALA A 30 8.42 -2.74 0.11
C ALA A 30 6.90 -2.52 0.20
N CYS A 31 6.16 -3.42 0.84
CA CYS A 31 4.71 -3.29 1.05
C CYS A 31 4.36 -2.09 1.94
N ARG A 32 5.11 -1.87 3.03
CA ARG A 32 4.92 -0.70 3.91
C ARG A 32 5.18 0.61 3.18
N GLU A 33 6.21 0.65 2.34
CA GLU A 33 6.55 1.86 1.59
C GLU A 33 5.51 2.16 0.49
N LEU A 34 5.01 1.13 -0.21
CA LEU A 34 3.89 1.30 -1.14
C LEU A 34 2.63 1.81 -0.44
N MET A 35 2.31 1.27 0.74
CA MET A 35 1.19 1.74 1.56
C MET A 35 1.39 3.18 2.04
N ARG A 36 2.61 3.57 2.40
CA ARG A 36 2.94 4.95 2.78
C ARG A 36 2.73 5.94 1.62
N CYS A 37 3.02 5.52 0.40
CA CYS A 37 2.85 6.33 -0.82
C CYS A 37 1.46 6.19 -1.46
N ALA A 38 0.56 5.40 -0.88
CA ALA A 38 -0.82 5.27 -1.31
C ALA A 38 -1.59 6.59 -1.08
N GLY A 39 -2.28 7.07 -2.11
CA GLY A 39 -3.06 8.32 -2.06
C GLY A 39 -2.29 9.55 -2.50
N THR A 40 -0.98 9.47 -2.65
CA THR A 40 -0.14 10.55 -3.20
C THR A 40 0.46 10.14 -4.54
N GLN A 41 1.36 9.14 -4.55
CA GLN A 41 2.05 8.67 -5.76
C GLN A 41 1.31 7.52 -6.44
N PHE A 42 0.60 6.70 -5.65
CA PHE A 42 -0.12 5.54 -6.13
C PHE A 42 -1.60 5.62 -5.79
N GLN A 43 -2.44 4.96 -6.58
CA GLN A 43 -3.84 4.83 -6.23
C GLN A 43 -4.01 3.86 -5.05
N PRO A 44 -4.68 4.27 -3.95
CA PRO A 44 -4.85 3.43 -2.77
C PRO A 44 -5.48 2.06 -3.07
N ALA A 45 -6.51 2.04 -3.92
CA ALA A 45 -7.18 0.79 -4.29
C ALA A 45 -6.28 -0.20 -5.05
N LEU A 46 -5.31 0.30 -5.84
CA LEU A 46 -4.37 -0.56 -6.56
C LEU A 46 -3.26 -1.06 -5.65
N VAL A 47 -2.73 -0.20 -4.76
CA VAL A 47 -1.76 -0.62 -3.75
C VAL A 47 -2.35 -1.67 -2.83
N LEU A 48 -3.58 -1.46 -2.35
CA LEU A 48 -4.27 -2.44 -1.51
C LEU A 48 -4.44 -3.77 -2.23
N LYS A 49 -4.88 -3.78 -3.48
CA LYS A 49 -4.98 -5.01 -4.28
C LYS A 49 -3.63 -5.70 -4.46
N PHE A 50 -2.56 -4.94 -4.70
CA PHE A 50 -1.21 -5.47 -4.89
C PHE A 50 -0.68 -6.14 -3.61
N VAL A 51 -0.78 -5.45 -2.47
CA VAL A 51 -0.33 -5.95 -1.16
C VAL A 51 -1.20 -7.11 -0.69
N SER A 52 -2.53 -7.03 -0.85
CA SER A 52 -3.45 -8.11 -0.46
C SER A 52 -3.33 -9.35 -1.33
N SER A 53 -2.79 -9.27 -2.55
CA SER A 53 -2.56 -10.44 -3.41
C SER A 53 -1.40 -11.32 -2.92
N HIS A 54 -0.58 -10.84 -1.97
CA HIS A 54 0.52 -11.56 -1.35
C HIS A 54 0.27 -11.88 0.15
N ILE A 55 -0.99 -12.11 0.53
CA ILE A 55 -1.32 -12.60 1.87
C ILE A 55 -0.64 -13.96 2.09
N THR A 56 0.39 -13.97 2.94
CA THR A 56 0.72 -15.17 3.71
C THR A 56 -0.27 -15.20 4.87
N LEU A 57 -0.64 -16.39 5.37
CA LEU A 57 -1.67 -16.59 6.40
C LEU A 57 -1.52 -15.72 7.68
N THR A 58 -0.36 -15.09 7.88
CA THR A 58 -0.10 -14.13 8.96
C THR A 58 -0.83 -12.78 8.79
N ASP A 59 -1.06 -12.32 7.56
CA ASP A 59 -1.67 -11.00 7.30
C ASP A 59 -3.19 -11.00 7.53
N VAL A 60 -3.88 -12.11 7.27
CA VAL A 60 -5.32 -12.26 7.56
C VAL A 60 -5.63 -12.16 9.06
N MET A 61 -4.66 -12.52 9.92
CA MET A 61 -4.82 -12.44 11.37
C MET A 61 -4.51 -11.04 11.94
N ASN A 62 -3.87 -10.16 11.16
CA ASN A 62 -3.53 -8.78 11.58
C ASN A 62 -4.43 -7.71 10.97
N LEU A 63 -5.33 -8.06 10.05
CA LEU A 63 -6.43 -7.18 9.64
C LEU A 63 -7.48 -7.10 10.75
N ARG A 64 -7.15 -6.44 11.87
CA ARG A 64 -8.18 -5.74 12.63
C ARG A 64 -8.79 -4.69 11.70
N PRO A 65 -10.12 -4.52 11.69
CA PRO A 65 -10.77 -3.54 10.84
C PRO A 65 -10.17 -2.17 11.16
N VAL A 66 -9.51 -1.55 10.19
CA VAL A 66 -9.17 -0.13 10.26
C VAL A 66 -10.47 0.60 10.57
N GLY A 67 -10.52 1.17 11.78
CA GLY A 67 -11.68 1.82 12.35
C GLY A 67 -12.27 2.83 11.37
N LEU A 68 -13.59 2.72 11.25
CA LEU A 68 -14.49 3.48 10.41
C LEU A 68 -14.61 4.95 10.88
N ASN A 69 -13.52 5.71 11.00
CA ASN A 69 -13.60 7.08 11.55
C ASN A 69 -12.30 7.89 11.31
N ALA A 70 -12.15 8.44 10.12
CA ALA A 70 -11.21 9.54 9.88
C ALA A 70 -11.63 10.50 8.75
N PHE A 71 -12.92 10.55 8.37
CA PHE A 71 -13.45 11.67 7.58
C PHE A 71 -14.30 12.54 8.51
N GLY A 72 -13.63 13.46 9.20
CA GLY A 72 -14.29 14.58 9.85
C GLY A 72 -14.88 15.49 8.78
N LEU A 73 -16.19 15.37 8.56
CA LEU A 73 -17.02 16.42 7.98
C LEU A 73 -18.10 16.76 9.00
N SER A 74 -17.83 17.82 9.75
CA SER A 74 -18.84 18.61 10.44
C SER A 74 -19.73 19.30 9.40
N ALA A 75 -21.02 18.99 9.36
CA ALA A 75 -22.08 19.93 8.98
C ALA A 75 -23.45 19.27 9.16
N GLY A 76 -24.36 19.96 9.87
CA GLY A 76 -25.80 19.66 9.83
C GLY A 76 -26.45 19.47 11.19
N ARG A 77 -26.59 20.55 11.95
CA ARG A 77 -27.46 20.65 13.12
C ARG A 77 -28.72 21.42 12.72
N GLU A 78 -29.76 20.75 12.24
CA GLU A 78 -31.13 21.27 12.06
C GLU A 78 -32.05 20.04 12.01
N GLY A 79 -33.13 19.87 12.78
CA GLY A 79 -33.80 20.64 13.83
C GLY A 79 -34.80 19.73 14.55
#